data_AF-A0A8T5LXP1-F1
#
_entry.id   AF-A0A8T5LXP1-F1
#
_cell.length_a   1.000
_cell.length_b   1.000
_cell.length_c   1.000
_cell.angle_alpha   90.00
_cell.angle_beta   90.00
_cell.angle_gamma   90.00
#
_symmetry.space_group_name_H-M   'P 1'
#
loop_
_entity.id
_entity.type
_entity.pdbx_description
1 polymer ?
#
loop_
_entity_poly.entity_id
_entity_poly.type
_entity_poly.pdbx_seq_one_letter_code
_entity_poly.pdbx_strand_id
1 'polypeptide(L)'
;FCKGLNVGIKYSKAKYVVLVNNDAFVTVNWLKELVVIAEENPRVGIVGSKILFENGMLQSTGHVRTKNFEWVDRDFKKNDKSVNFTSEEVEGVCGASMLINKNCFKEIGVFDEDFFMYCEDVDLCIRCKQRGWKIMYAPLSMVFHKFRGTSTLKMVRYYSQRNRLILLAKHYPKEFFNFLFKSDFFWKQPQEQLVIDLPLILSKLKQKIHDSNLIILNLLELRLAATNKIKERESIILDLKKDIRDIKKAVAWERLVSIKKFAKKIIGLK
;
A
#
# COMPACT_ATOMS: atom_id res chain seq x y z
N PHE A 1 -8.62 -6.06 -10.71
CA PHE A 1 -7.70 -7.13 -10.32
C PHE A 1 -8.08 -7.74 -8.96
N CYS A 2 -7.99 -7.01 -7.82
CA CYS A 2 -8.35 -7.52 -6.48
C CYS A 2 -9.70 -8.24 -6.39
N LYS A 3 -10.77 -7.65 -6.93
CA LYS A 3 -12.10 -8.27 -6.94
C LYS A 3 -12.11 -9.65 -7.63
N GLY A 4 -11.33 -9.81 -8.70
CA GLY A 4 -11.17 -11.10 -9.39
C GLY A 4 -10.47 -12.14 -8.51
N LEU A 5 -9.42 -11.75 -7.78
CA LEU A 5 -8.76 -12.62 -6.80
C LEU A 5 -9.73 -13.05 -5.71
N ASN A 6 -10.51 -12.11 -5.16
CA ASN A 6 -11.49 -12.39 -4.11
C ASN A 6 -12.59 -13.37 -4.55
N VAL A 7 -13.03 -13.29 -5.82
CA VAL A 7 -13.95 -14.28 -6.39
C VAL A 7 -13.32 -15.67 -6.35
N GLY A 8 -12.08 -15.83 -6.84
CA GLY A 8 -11.37 -17.12 -6.78
C GLY A 8 -11.18 -17.65 -5.35
N ILE A 9 -10.79 -16.78 -4.41
CA ILE A 9 -10.62 -17.13 -2.99
C ILE A 9 -11.94 -17.62 -2.38
N LYS A 10 -13.06 -16.94 -2.69
CA LYS A 10 -14.39 -17.31 -2.19
C LYS A 10 -14.81 -18.71 -2.62
N TYR A 11 -14.55 -19.09 -3.88
CA TYR A 11 -14.94 -20.40 -4.41
C TYR A 11 -13.96 -21.52 -4.04
N SER A 12 -12.72 -21.21 -3.69
CA SER A 12 -11.74 -22.22 -3.28
C SER A 12 -12.17 -22.94 -2.01
N LYS A 13 -12.11 -24.28 -2.00
CA LYS A 13 -12.33 -25.14 -0.82
C LYS A 13 -11.02 -25.66 -0.19
N ALA A 14 -9.89 -25.38 -0.82
CA ALA A 14 -8.59 -25.91 -0.41
C ALA A 14 -8.08 -25.31 0.92
N LYS A 15 -7.15 -26.02 1.57
CA LYS A 15 -6.43 -25.56 2.77
C LYS A 15 -5.58 -24.31 2.49
N TYR A 16 -4.98 -24.27 1.30
CA TYR A 16 -4.17 -23.16 0.81
C TYR A 16 -4.77 -22.60 -0.47
N VAL A 17 -4.62 -21.29 -0.66
CA VAL A 17 -4.90 -20.62 -1.94
C VAL A 17 -3.59 -20.07 -2.45
N VAL A 18 -3.25 -20.35 -3.70
CA VAL A 18 -2.07 -19.79 -4.34
C VAL A 18 -2.48 -18.84 -5.44
N LEU A 19 -1.91 -17.65 -5.40
CA LEU A 19 -2.10 -16.62 -6.41
C LEU A 19 -0.89 -16.63 -7.32
N VAL A 20 -1.15 -16.60 -8.62
CA VAL A 20 -0.14 -16.46 -9.67
C VAL A 20 -0.67 -15.44 -10.66
N ASN A 21 0.14 -14.44 -10.98
CA ASN A 21 -0.24 -13.48 -12.01
C ASN A 21 -0.32 -14.15 -13.39
N ASN A 22 -1.16 -13.62 -14.26
CA ASN A 22 -1.38 -14.15 -15.61
C ASN A 22 -0.17 -13.98 -16.54
N ASP A 23 0.81 -13.15 -16.18
CA ASP A 23 2.08 -12.92 -16.87
C ASP A 23 3.28 -13.52 -16.12
N ALA A 24 3.02 -14.51 -15.27
CA ALA A 24 4.03 -15.29 -14.55
C ALA A 24 4.11 -16.74 -15.05
N PHE A 25 5.34 -17.26 -15.15
CA PHE A 25 5.69 -18.60 -15.59
C PHE A 25 6.37 -19.35 -14.45
N VAL A 26 5.76 -20.44 -14.03
CA VAL A 26 6.17 -21.21 -12.86
C VAL A 26 7.12 -22.35 -13.25
N THR A 27 8.10 -22.67 -12.40
CA THR A 27 9.02 -23.80 -12.66
C THR A 27 8.45 -25.13 -12.15
N VAL A 28 9.09 -26.24 -12.54
CA VAL A 28 8.82 -27.55 -11.93
C VAL A 28 8.97 -27.45 -10.41
N ASN A 29 8.10 -28.14 -9.68
CA ASN A 29 8.02 -28.17 -8.21
C ASN A 29 7.70 -26.85 -7.50
N TRP A 30 7.51 -25.72 -8.19
CA TRP A 30 7.31 -24.40 -7.55
C TRP A 30 6.25 -24.41 -6.44
N LEU A 31 5.11 -25.08 -6.68
CA LEU A 31 4.00 -25.19 -5.74
C LEU A 31 4.33 -26.10 -4.57
N LYS A 32 5.03 -27.21 -4.83
CA LYS A 32 5.47 -28.15 -3.79
C LYS A 32 6.34 -27.43 -2.77
N GLU A 33 7.29 -26.61 -3.23
CA GLU A 33 8.19 -25.85 -2.35
C GLU A 33 7.43 -24.84 -1.48
N LEU A 34 6.39 -24.18 -2.01
CA LEU A 34 5.53 -23.30 -1.20
C LEU A 34 4.78 -24.08 -0.13
N VAL A 35 4.23 -25.24 -0.48
CA VAL A 35 3.44 -26.08 0.44
C VAL A 35 4.31 -26.66 1.54
N VAL A 36 5.52 -27.15 1.22
CA VAL A 36 6.47 -27.67 2.22
C VAL A 36 6.69 -26.65 3.33
N ILE A 37 7.04 -25.41 2.98
CA ILE A 37 7.25 -24.33 3.96
C ILE A 37 5.97 -23.97 4.70
N ALA A 38 4.82 -23.99 4.03
CA ALA A 38 3.53 -23.71 4.67
C ALA A 38 3.08 -24.79 5.66
N GLU A 39 3.61 -26.01 5.56
CA GLU A 39 3.32 -27.14 6.45
C GLU A 39 4.33 -27.25 7.60
N GLU A 40 5.52 -26.66 7.49
CA GLU A 40 6.55 -26.67 8.56
C GLU A 40 6.05 -26.07 9.88
N ASN A 41 5.13 -25.10 9.82
CA ASN A 41 4.60 -24.46 11.01
C ASN A 41 3.15 -23.99 10.80
N PRO A 42 2.20 -24.35 11.69
CA PRO A 42 0.78 -24.01 11.53
C PRO A 42 0.50 -22.50 11.60
N ARG A 43 1.46 -21.67 12.03
CA ARG A 43 1.40 -20.21 12.03
C ARG A 43 2.00 -19.56 10.79
N VAL A 44 2.42 -20.33 9.78
CA VAL A 44 2.76 -19.80 8.46
C VAL A 44 1.47 -19.42 7.74
N GLY A 45 1.29 -18.10 7.59
CA GLY A 45 0.09 -17.53 6.98
C GLY A 45 0.26 -17.29 5.50
N ILE A 46 1.45 -16.85 5.09
CA ILE A 46 1.78 -16.50 3.70
C ILE A 46 3.17 -17.05 3.36
N VAL A 47 3.34 -17.60 2.16
CA VAL A 47 4.63 -18.00 1.60
C VAL A 47 4.79 -17.38 0.22
N GLY A 48 5.90 -16.69 -0.04
CA GLY A 48 6.21 -16.09 -1.34
C GLY A 48 7.30 -16.83 -2.09
N SER A 49 7.14 -16.95 -3.40
CA SER A 49 8.18 -17.48 -4.29
C SER A 49 9.35 -16.52 -4.46
N LYS A 50 10.49 -17.04 -4.92
CA LYS A 50 11.53 -16.27 -5.58
C LYS A 50 11.04 -15.84 -6.97
N ILE A 51 10.91 -14.53 -7.16
CA ILE A 51 10.46 -13.96 -8.43
C ILE A 51 11.67 -13.49 -9.24
N LEU A 52 11.73 -13.90 -10.50
CA LEU A 52 12.80 -13.61 -11.43
C LEU A 52 12.27 -12.82 -12.63
N PHE A 53 13.10 -11.93 -13.15
CA PHE A 53 12.94 -11.41 -14.49
C PHE A 53 13.26 -12.49 -15.53
N GLU A 54 12.79 -12.33 -16.77
CA GLU A 54 13.08 -13.25 -17.88
C GLU A 54 14.59 -13.44 -18.13
N ASN A 55 15.41 -12.43 -17.80
CA ASN A 55 16.87 -12.50 -17.91
C ASN A 55 17.56 -13.17 -16.70
N GLY A 56 16.79 -13.76 -15.77
CA GLY A 56 17.31 -14.46 -14.58
C GLY A 56 17.73 -13.55 -13.42
N MET A 57 17.63 -12.22 -13.55
CA MET A 57 17.86 -11.32 -12.42
C MET A 57 16.72 -11.41 -11.41
N LEU A 58 17.03 -11.17 -10.13
CA LEU A 58 16.03 -11.15 -9.07
C LEU A 58 15.05 -9.99 -9.30
N GLN A 59 13.77 -10.31 -9.37
CA GLN A 59 12.71 -9.32 -9.28
C GLN A 59 12.32 -9.11 -7.82
N SER A 60 12.09 -10.18 -7.06
CA SER A 60 11.67 -10.08 -5.66
C SER A 60 12.01 -11.35 -4.89
N THR A 61 12.62 -11.17 -3.71
CA THR A 61 12.80 -12.23 -2.69
C THR A 61 11.92 -11.97 -1.47
N GLY A 62 10.94 -11.06 -1.59
CA GLY A 62 10.15 -10.51 -0.50
C GLY A 62 10.07 -8.99 -0.60
N HIS A 63 9.34 -8.36 0.32
CA HIS A 63 9.28 -6.92 0.44
C HIS A 63 9.99 -6.44 1.70
N VAL A 64 10.52 -5.22 1.63
CA VAL A 64 11.07 -4.49 2.77
C VAL A 64 10.47 -3.10 2.84
N ARG A 65 10.14 -2.66 4.05
CA ARG A 65 9.62 -1.31 4.28
C ARG A 65 10.75 -0.30 4.45
N THR A 66 10.72 0.79 3.71
CA THR A 66 11.68 1.90 3.86
C THR A 66 11.30 2.81 5.03
N LYS A 67 12.24 3.66 5.46
CA LYS A 67 11.99 4.69 6.50
C LYS A 67 10.85 5.66 6.13
N ASN A 68 10.54 5.81 4.84
CA ASN A 68 9.49 6.67 4.32
C ASN A 68 8.14 5.94 4.14
N PHE A 69 7.98 4.77 4.77
CA PHE A 69 6.77 3.94 4.65
C PHE A 69 6.45 3.52 3.21
N GLU A 70 7.47 3.44 2.37
CA GLU A 70 7.38 2.79 1.06
C GLU A 70 7.69 1.32 1.23
N TRP A 71 7.16 0.49 0.35
CA TRP A 71 7.46 -0.92 0.28
C TRP A 71 8.10 -1.19 -1.07
N VAL A 72 9.26 -1.83 -1.03
CA VAL A 72 10.05 -2.12 -2.21
C VAL A 72 10.40 -3.60 -2.24
N ASP A 73 10.59 -4.12 -3.45
CA ASP A 73 11.09 -5.47 -3.65
C ASP A 73 12.51 -5.62 -3.10
N ARG A 74 12.69 -6.60 -2.24
CA ARG A 74 14.00 -7.03 -1.75
C ARG A 74 14.77 -7.67 -2.90
N ASP A 75 16.04 -7.28 -3.01
CA ASP A 75 16.98 -7.74 -4.05
C ASP A 75 16.59 -7.42 -5.49
N PHE A 76 15.72 -6.44 -5.70
CA PHE A 76 15.31 -5.97 -7.02
C PHE A 76 16.51 -5.65 -7.93
N LYS A 77 16.54 -6.28 -9.11
CA LYS A 77 17.62 -6.18 -10.11
C LYS A 77 19.00 -6.57 -9.60
N LYS A 78 19.11 -7.36 -8.54
CA LYS A 78 20.37 -8.02 -8.19
C LYS A 78 20.49 -9.33 -8.98
N ASN A 79 21.72 -9.77 -9.22
CA ASN A 79 21.96 -11.12 -9.72
C ASN A 79 21.49 -12.12 -8.68
N ASP A 80 20.86 -13.22 -9.12
CA ASP A 80 20.61 -14.33 -8.21
C ASP A 80 21.95 -14.94 -7.79
N LYS A 81 22.38 -14.61 -6.59
CA LYS A 81 23.58 -15.16 -5.97
C LYS A 81 23.23 -16.35 -5.10
N SER A 82 22.14 -17.09 -5.36
CA SER A 82 21.67 -18.18 -4.49
C SER A 82 22.70 -19.30 -4.35
N VAL A 83 23.65 -19.07 -3.45
CA VAL A 83 24.38 -20.08 -2.69
C VAL A 83 23.62 -20.39 -1.38
N ASN A 84 22.67 -19.51 -1.01
CA ASN A 84 21.86 -19.63 0.21
C ASN A 84 20.42 -20.01 -0.18
N PHE A 85 20.06 -21.29 0.03
CA PHE A 85 18.75 -21.88 -0.26
C PHE A 85 17.85 -21.95 0.97
N THR A 86 18.15 -21.17 1.99
CA THR A 86 17.47 -21.22 3.29
C THR A 86 16.19 -20.41 3.24
N SER A 87 15.07 -21.05 3.61
CA SER A 87 13.81 -20.33 3.86
C SER A 87 13.96 -19.41 5.07
N GLU A 88 13.30 -18.26 5.03
CA GLU A 88 13.37 -17.29 6.12
C GLU A 88 12.07 -16.50 6.26
N GLU A 89 11.85 -15.92 7.44
CA GLU A 89 10.74 -15.01 7.67
C GLU A 89 11.04 -13.63 7.08
N VAL A 90 10.07 -13.06 6.36
CA VAL A 90 10.17 -11.75 5.69
C VAL A 90 9.06 -10.80 6.14
N GLU A 91 9.17 -9.51 5.79
CA GLU A 91 8.14 -8.52 6.15
C GLU A 91 6.90 -8.59 5.26
N GLY A 92 7.05 -9.09 4.03
CA GLY A 92 5.99 -9.26 3.05
C GLY A 92 6.53 -9.98 1.81
N VAL A 93 5.64 -10.33 0.89
CA VAL A 93 5.99 -11.02 -0.37
C VAL A 93 5.25 -10.41 -1.54
N CYS A 94 5.83 -10.54 -2.74
CA CYS A 94 5.24 -10.06 -3.99
C CYS A 94 4.00 -10.90 -4.35
N GLY A 95 2.89 -10.22 -4.67
CA GLY A 95 1.64 -10.86 -5.10
C GLY A 95 1.71 -11.61 -6.44
N ALA A 96 2.84 -11.55 -7.16
CA ALA A 96 3.03 -12.28 -8.41
C ALA A 96 3.01 -13.80 -8.24
N SER A 97 3.50 -14.30 -7.09
CA SER A 97 3.36 -15.70 -6.68
C SER A 97 3.38 -15.79 -5.15
N MET A 98 2.20 -16.01 -4.56
CA MET A 98 2.05 -16.13 -3.11
C MET A 98 1.04 -17.20 -2.74
N LEU A 99 1.42 -18.08 -1.81
CA LEU A 99 0.53 -19.04 -1.16
C LEU A 99 0.02 -18.42 0.14
N ILE A 100 -1.29 -18.54 0.40
CA ILE A 100 -1.93 -18.08 1.62
C ILE A 100 -2.69 -19.23 2.28
N ASN A 101 -2.49 -19.39 3.58
CA ASN A 101 -3.23 -20.30 4.43
C ASN A 101 -4.68 -19.81 4.63
N LYS A 102 -5.66 -20.67 4.37
CA LYS A 102 -7.08 -20.28 4.48
C LYS A 102 -7.49 -19.93 5.91
N ASN A 103 -6.82 -20.46 6.93
CA ASN A 103 -7.04 -20.05 8.31
C ASN A 103 -6.51 -18.64 8.59
N CYS A 104 -5.40 -18.25 7.95
CA CYS A 104 -4.93 -16.87 7.98
C CYS A 104 -5.98 -15.92 7.37
N PHE A 105 -6.54 -16.25 6.19
CA PHE A 105 -7.62 -15.46 5.59
C PHE A 105 -8.84 -15.28 6.48
N LYS A 106 -9.25 -16.32 7.24
CA LYS A 106 -10.38 -16.21 8.18
C LYS A 106 -10.13 -15.15 9.26
N GLU A 107 -8.89 -15.02 9.71
CA GLU A 107 -8.54 -14.05 10.76
C GLU A 107 -8.31 -12.65 10.20
N ILE A 108 -7.62 -12.54 9.06
CA ILE A 108 -7.14 -11.24 8.56
C ILE A 108 -8.08 -10.61 7.52
N GLY A 109 -8.97 -11.40 6.90
CA GLY A 109 -9.80 -11.01 5.75
C GLY A 109 -9.08 -11.16 4.41
N VAL A 110 -9.83 -11.13 3.30
CA VAL A 110 -9.28 -11.23 1.94
C VAL A 110 -8.68 -9.88 1.46
N PHE A 111 -8.45 -9.71 0.16
CA PHE A 111 -7.91 -8.44 -0.38
C PHE A 111 -8.93 -7.31 -0.23
N ASP A 112 -8.43 -6.13 0.12
CA ASP A 112 -9.22 -4.90 0.15
C ASP A 112 -9.37 -4.37 -1.29
N GLU A 113 -10.57 -4.45 -1.84
CA GLU A 113 -10.82 -4.19 -3.26
C GLU A 113 -10.54 -2.74 -3.67
N ASP A 114 -10.49 -1.81 -2.72
CA ASP A 114 -10.21 -0.39 -2.96
C ASP A 114 -8.79 -0.15 -3.48
N PHE A 115 -7.86 -1.08 -3.22
CA PHE A 115 -6.54 -1.04 -3.82
C PHE A 115 -6.61 -1.26 -5.34
N PHE A 116 -7.56 -2.07 -5.82
CA PHE A 116 -7.67 -2.55 -7.19
C PHE A 116 -6.42 -3.33 -7.69
N MET A 117 -5.23 -2.73 -7.75
CA MET A 117 -3.91 -3.31 -8.02
C MET A 117 -2.78 -2.45 -7.42
N TYR A 118 -1.60 -3.05 -7.22
CA TYR A 118 -0.46 -2.53 -6.45
C TYR A 118 -0.77 -2.29 -4.97
N CYS A 119 0.14 -2.75 -4.10
CA CYS A 119 0.08 -2.60 -2.65
C CYS A 119 -1.01 -3.41 -1.92
N GLU A 120 -1.89 -4.12 -2.63
CA GLU A 120 -2.87 -5.03 -2.03
C GLU A 120 -2.21 -6.21 -1.33
N ASP A 121 -1.10 -6.68 -1.87
CA ASP A 121 -0.24 -7.73 -1.32
C ASP A 121 0.47 -7.26 -0.04
N VAL A 122 0.98 -6.03 -0.06
CA VAL A 122 1.55 -5.36 1.11
C VAL A 122 0.52 -5.18 2.22
N ASP A 123 -0.69 -4.69 1.90
CA ASP A 123 -1.78 -4.57 2.88
C ASP A 123 -2.10 -5.91 3.55
N LEU A 124 -2.21 -6.97 2.75
CA LEU A 124 -2.47 -8.32 3.25
C LEU A 124 -1.32 -8.82 4.14
N CYS A 125 -0.06 -8.60 3.74
CA CYS A 125 1.12 -8.96 4.54
C CYS A 125 1.17 -8.21 5.87
N ILE A 126 0.86 -6.91 5.89
CA ILE A 126 0.79 -6.15 7.15
C ILE A 126 -0.30 -6.72 8.07
N ARG A 127 -1.49 -7.00 7.54
CA ARG A 127 -2.59 -7.61 8.33
C ARG A 127 -2.23 -9.00 8.84
N CYS A 128 -1.55 -9.80 8.03
CA CYS A 128 -0.99 -11.11 8.39
C CYS A 128 -0.07 -10.99 9.61
N LYS A 129 0.95 -10.12 9.55
CA LYS A 129 1.89 -9.91 10.67
C LYS A 129 1.20 -9.34 11.92
N GLN A 130 0.26 -8.40 11.75
CA GLN A 130 -0.50 -7.81 12.87
C GLN A 130 -1.31 -8.84 13.67
N ARG A 131 -1.68 -9.98 13.06
CA ARG A 131 -2.34 -11.10 13.72
C ARG A 131 -1.37 -12.20 14.16
N GLY A 132 -0.06 -11.93 14.13
CA GLY A 132 0.98 -12.84 14.58
C GLY A 132 1.19 -14.06 13.67
N TRP A 133 0.78 -13.98 12.40
CA TRP A 133 1.10 -14.99 11.40
C TRP A 133 2.46 -14.71 10.78
N LYS A 134 3.19 -15.78 10.48
CA LYS A 134 4.50 -15.71 9.80
C LYS A 134 4.31 -15.56 8.30
N ILE A 135 5.24 -14.82 7.70
CA ILE A 135 5.35 -14.67 6.25
C ILE A 135 6.72 -15.22 5.86
N MET A 136 6.74 -16.26 5.04
CA MET A 136 7.98 -16.95 4.69
C MET A 136 8.36 -16.71 3.24
N TYR A 137 9.66 -16.63 2.98
CA TYR A 137 10.24 -16.66 1.64
C TYR A 137 10.67 -18.09 1.29
N ALA A 138 10.27 -18.56 0.11
CA ALA A 138 10.58 -19.88 -0.43
C ALA A 138 11.62 -19.78 -1.56
N PRO A 139 12.93 -19.92 -1.26
CA PRO A 139 14.00 -19.73 -2.25
C PRO A 139 14.02 -20.78 -3.37
N LEU A 140 13.44 -21.96 -3.13
CA LEU A 140 13.33 -23.06 -4.12
C LEU A 140 12.06 -22.97 -4.97
N SER A 141 11.06 -22.18 -4.55
CA SER A 141 9.89 -21.89 -5.38
C SER A 141 10.23 -20.78 -6.35
N MET A 142 10.57 -21.11 -7.60
CA MET A 142 10.97 -20.13 -8.61
C MET A 142 9.85 -19.81 -9.59
N VAL A 143 9.69 -18.51 -9.88
CA VAL A 143 8.70 -17.99 -10.83
C VAL A 143 9.34 -16.88 -11.66
N PHE A 144 9.26 -16.99 -12.98
CA PHE A 144 9.62 -15.92 -13.91
C PHE A 144 8.42 -15.03 -14.16
N HIS A 145 8.57 -13.71 -14.18
CA HIS A 145 7.46 -12.79 -14.34
C HIS A 145 7.84 -11.63 -15.23
N LYS A 146 6.97 -11.32 -16.21
CA LYS A 146 7.21 -10.32 -17.25
C LYS A 146 7.32 -8.88 -16.71
N PHE A 147 6.94 -8.67 -15.44
CA PHE A 147 6.94 -7.41 -14.72
C PHE A 147 6.17 -6.29 -15.43
N ARG A 148 4.92 -6.08 -14.98
CA ARG A 148 4.00 -5.07 -15.55
C ARG A 148 3.58 -5.42 -16.98
N GLY A 149 3.41 -6.71 -17.30
CA GLY A 149 3.07 -7.18 -18.65
C GLY A 149 1.75 -6.62 -19.18
N THR A 150 0.84 -6.17 -18.31
CA THR A 150 -0.48 -5.62 -18.66
C THR A 150 -0.72 -4.19 -18.16
N SER A 151 0.25 -3.57 -17.47
CA SER A 151 0.06 -2.25 -16.85
C SER A 151 0.87 -1.17 -17.54
N THR A 152 0.21 -0.09 -17.95
CA THR A 152 0.89 1.10 -18.47
C THR A 152 1.62 1.84 -17.36
N LEU A 153 2.66 2.60 -17.72
CA LEU A 153 3.39 3.42 -16.75
C LEU A 153 2.50 4.44 -16.03
N LYS A 154 1.46 4.95 -16.71
CA LYS A 154 0.45 5.84 -16.11
C LYS A 154 -0.34 5.12 -15.02
N MET A 155 -0.80 3.89 -15.28
CA MET A 155 -1.52 3.08 -14.29
C MET A 155 -0.65 2.77 -13.08
N VAL A 156 0.59 2.32 -13.30
CA VAL A 156 1.54 2.04 -12.22
C VAL A 156 1.71 3.28 -11.33
N ARG A 157 2.06 4.42 -11.93
CA ARG A 157 2.29 5.66 -11.18
C ARG A 157 1.04 6.09 -10.41
N TYR A 158 -0.13 6.02 -11.04
CA TYR A 158 -1.38 6.41 -10.40
C TYR A 158 -1.70 5.50 -9.20
N TYR A 159 -1.81 4.19 -9.41
CA TYR A 159 -2.23 3.25 -8.38
C TYR A 159 -1.19 3.10 -7.27
N SER A 160 0.12 3.02 -7.57
CA SER A 160 1.14 2.94 -6.51
C SER A 160 1.13 4.17 -5.60
N GLN A 161 0.95 5.38 -6.16
CA GLN A 161 0.94 6.60 -5.36
C GLN A 161 -0.36 6.77 -4.56
N ARG A 162 -1.52 6.48 -5.18
CA ARG A 162 -2.82 6.49 -4.49
C ARG A 162 -2.86 5.47 -3.36
N ASN A 163 -2.46 4.23 -3.66
CA ASN A 163 -2.57 3.11 -2.74
C ASN A 163 -1.55 3.19 -1.60
N ARG A 164 -0.42 3.86 -1.79
CA ARG A 164 0.46 4.23 -0.68
C ARG A 164 -0.27 5.05 0.37
N LEU A 165 -1.13 6.00 -0.03
CA LEU A 165 -1.94 6.79 0.89
C LEU A 165 -3.03 5.94 1.57
N ILE A 166 -3.64 5.01 0.86
CA ILE A 166 -4.58 4.01 1.43
C ILE A 166 -3.86 3.17 2.51
N LEU A 167 -2.67 2.64 2.22
CA LEU A 167 -1.81 1.91 3.15
C LEU A 167 -1.51 2.71 4.41
N LEU A 168 -1.09 3.97 4.24
CA LEU A 168 -0.79 4.89 5.33
C LEU A 168 -2.03 5.17 6.18
N ALA A 169 -3.18 5.45 5.57
CA ALA A 169 -4.41 5.69 6.29
C ALA A 169 -4.82 4.48 7.15
N LYS A 170 -4.71 3.27 6.59
CA LYS A 170 -5.14 2.02 7.22
C LYS A 170 -4.22 1.56 8.35
N HIS A 171 -2.90 1.70 8.18
CA HIS A 171 -1.90 1.10 9.07
C HIS A 171 -1.04 2.11 9.84
N TYR A 172 -0.90 3.34 9.34
CA TYR A 172 -0.04 4.38 9.91
C TYR A 172 -0.75 5.74 9.98
N PRO A 173 -1.95 5.84 10.58
CA PRO A 173 -2.79 7.05 10.51
C PRO A 173 -2.13 8.31 11.11
N LYS A 174 -1.18 8.14 12.04
CA LYS A 174 -0.42 9.27 12.62
C LYS A 174 0.47 9.98 11.60
N GLU A 175 0.95 9.23 10.60
CA GLU A 175 1.86 9.70 9.55
C GLU A 175 1.14 10.13 8.27
N PHE A 176 -0.12 9.73 8.11
CA PHE A 176 -0.91 9.93 6.90
C PHE A 176 -0.80 11.35 6.32
N PHE A 177 -1.15 12.38 7.09
CA PHE A 177 -1.14 13.76 6.61
C PHE A 177 0.27 14.25 6.25
N ASN A 178 1.30 13.87 7.01
CA ASN A 178 2.69 14.23 6.72
C ASN A 178 3.13 13.72 5.34
N PHE A 179 2.71 12.51 4.97
CA PHE A 179 3.01 11.94 3.66
C PHE A 179 2.05 12.40 2.56
N LEU A 180 0.77 12.62 2.85
CA LEU A 180 -0.18 13.22 1.92
C LEU A 180 0.36 14.53 1.35
N PHE A 181 0.76 15.46 2.23
CA PHE A 181 1.29 16.76 1.83
C PHE A 181 2.69 16.73 1.20
N LYS A 182 3.40 15.60 1.26
CA LYS A 182 4.68 15.40 0.54
C LYS A 182 4.48 14.65 -0.78
N SER A 183 3.32 14.06 -1.00
CA SER A 183 3.08 13.18 -2.13
C SER A 183 2.86 13.96 -3.43
N ASP A 184 3.46 13.46 -4.51
CA ASP A 184 3.12 13.90 -5.86
C ASP A 184 1.64 13.66 -6.18
N PHE A 185 1.02 12.65 -5.56
CA PHE A 185 -0.40 12.37 -5.70
C PHE A 185 -1.24 13.60 -5.35
N PHE A 186 -1.05 14.17 -4.16
CA PHE A 186 -1.85 15.31 -3.71
C PHE A 186 -1.59 16.56 -4.54
N TRP A 187 -0.35 16.80 -4.96
CA TRP A 187 0.02 18.06 -5.61
C TRP A 187 -0.17 18.06 -7.13
N LYS A 188 0.00 16.91 -7.81
CA LYS A 188 0.05 16.84 -9.27
C LYS A 188 -1.19 16.18 -9.90
N GLN A 189 -2.00 15.42 -9.15
CA GLN A 189 -3.17 14.77 -9.75
C GLN A 189 -4.25 15.78 -10.14
N PRO A 190 -5.04 15.57 -11.21
CA PRO A 190 -6.16 16.45 -11.53
C PRO A 190 -7.11 16.64 -10.34
N GLN A 191 -7.71 17.83 -10.20
CA GLN A 191 -8.57 18.14 -9.06
C GLN A 191 -9.80 17.23 -9.03
N GLU A 192 -10.37 16.95 -10.19
CA GLU A 192 -11.51 16.06 -10.39
C GLU A 192 -11.19 14.65 -9.86
N GLN A 193 -9.95 14.20 -10.08
CA GLN A 193 -9.48 12.90 -9.61
C GLN A 193 -9.31 12.89 -8.07
N LEU A 194 -8.84 13.99 -7.47
CA LEU A 194 -8.75 14.09 -6.01
C LEU A 194 -10.12 14.09 -5.32
N VAL A 195 -11.13 14.70 -5.94
CA VAL A 195 -12.52 14.68 -5.42
C VAL A 195 -13.05 13.25 -5.31
N ILE A 196 -12.61 12.35 -6.21
CA ILE A 196 -12.98 10.93 -6.18
C ILE A 196 -12.13 10.15 -5.17
N ASP A 197 -10.80 10.35 -5.19
CA ASP A 197 -9.87 9.50 -4.44
C ASP A 197 -9.73 9.88 -2.96
N LEU A 198 -9.81 11.16 -2.59
CA LEU A 198 -9.66 11.59 -1.20
C LEU A 198 -10.73 11.02 -0.27
N PRO A 199 -12.04 10.99 -0.62
CA PRO A 199 -13.04 10.31 0.20
C PRO A 199 -12.69 8.85 0.48
N LEU A 200 -12.30 8.11 -0.57
CA LEU A 200 -11.90 6.71 -0.46
C LEU A 200 -10.70 6.54 0.48
N ILE A 201 -9.64 7.34 0.28
CA ILE A 201 -8.42 7.27 1.07
C ILE A 201 -8.71 7.63 2.54
N LEU A 202 -9.45 8.71 2.79
CA LEU A 202 -9.78 9.17 4.14
C LEU A 202 -10.71 8.18 4.87
N SER A 203 -11.56 7.45 4.14
CA SER A 203 -12.42 6.41 4.73
C SER A 203 -11.61 5.30 5.43
N LYS A 204 -10.34 5.11 5.05
CA LYS A 204 -9.45 4.10 5.66
C LYS A 204 -8.82 4.55 6.97
N LEU A 205 -8.95 5.82 7.36
CA LEU A 205 -8.47 6.29 8.65
C LEU A 205 -9.32 5.67 9.76
N LYS A 206 -8.67 4.94 10.67
CA LYS A 206 -9.34 4.29 11.81
C LYS A 206 -9.96 5.27 12.82
N GLN A 207 -9.55 6.53 12.79
CA GLN A 207 -10.10 7.57 13.66
C GLN A 207 -11.45 8.01 13.08
N LYS A 208 -12.51 8.08 13.91
CA LYS A 208 -13.79 8.65 13.50
C LYS A 208 -13.57 10.10 13.10
N ILE A 209 -13.46 10.34 11.81
CA ILE A 209 -13.53 11.68 11.25
C ILE A 209 -15.02 12.00 11.20
N HIS A 210 -15.49 12.84 12.13
CA HIS A 210 -16.90 13.22 12.22
C HIS A 210 -17.40 13.99 10.98
N ASP A 211 -16.52 14.64 10.23
CA ASP A 211 -16.86 15.38 9.01
C ASP A 211 -15.78 15.24 7.93
N SER A 212 -15.82 14.11 7.21
CA SER A 212 -14.87 13.81 6.13
C SER A 212 -15.00 14.79 4.97
N ASN A 213 -16.22 15.26 4.69
CA ASN A 213 -16.50 16.22 3.62
C ASN A 213 -15.82 17.57 3.88
N LEU A 214 -15.89 18.08 5.10
CA LEU A 214 -15.21 19.32 5.47
C LEU A 214 -13.68 19.20 5.37
N ILE A 215 -13.10 18.05 5.75
CA ILE A 215 -11.66 17.79 5.57
C ILE A 215 -11.30 17.82 4.08
N ILE A 216 -12.09 17.17 3.23
CA ILE A 216 -11.85 17.14 1.78
C ILE A 216 -11.90 18.56 1.20
N LEU A 217 -12.93 19.33 1.54
CA LEU A 217 -13.06 20.73 1.09
C LEU A 217 -11.84 21.56 1.49
N ASN A 218 -11.44 21.50 2.77
CA ASN A 218 -10.26 22.20 3.26
C ASN A 218 -8.98 21.77 2.51
N LEU A 219 -8.80 20.47 2.26
CA LEU A 219 -7.64 19.98 1.51
C LEU A 219 -7.60 20.52 0.08
N LEU A 220 -8.75 20.55 -0.60
CA LEU A 220 -8.85 21.07 -1.98
C LEU A 220 -8.63 22.59 -2.02
N GLU A 221 -9.21 23.34 -1.08
CA GLU A 221 -8.97 24.79 -0.93
C GLU A 221 -7.49 25.09 -0.69
N LEU A 222 -6.84 24.34 0.23
CA LEU A 222 -5.40 24.48 0.50
C LEU A 222 -4.55 24.23 -0.74
N ARG A 223 -4.90 23.21 -1.51
CA ARG A 223 -4.19 22.89 -2.74
C ARG A 223 -4.32 24.03 -3.76
N LEU A 224 -5.55 24.51 -3.99
CA LEU A 224 -5.85 25.61 -4.90
C LEU A 224 -5.09 26.89 -4.52
N ALA A 225 -5.09 27.23 -3.24
CA ALA A 225 -4.37 28.38 -2.71
C ALA A 225 -2.85 28.30 -2.97
N ALA A 226 -2.26 27.10 -2.82
CA ALA A 226 -0.83 26.88 -3.02
C ALA A 226 -0.41 26.83 -4.50
N THR A 227 -1.28 26.40 -5.42
CA THR A 227 -1.02 26.48 -6.88
C THR A 227 -0.85 27.91 -7.38
N ASN A 228 -1.46 28.89 -6.71
CA ASN A 228 -1.32 30.31 -7.06
C ASN A 228 -0.05 30.97 -6.51
N LYS A 229 0.77 30.27 -5.70
CA LYS A 229 1.98 30.81 -5.04
C LYS A 229 3.08 29.76 -4.82
N ILE A 230 3.64 29.20 -5.90
CA ILE A 230 4.63 28.10 -5.85
C ILE A 230 5.87 28.41 -5.00
N LYS A 231 6.31 29.67 -4.89
CA LYS A 231 7.49 30.08 -4.11
C LYS A 231 7.28 30.11 -2.58
N GLU A 232 6.04 30.03 -2.09
CA GLU A 232 5.72 30.13 -0.65
C GLU A 232 5.35 28.78 0.00
N ARG A 233 5.49 27.68 -0.78
CA ARG A 233 5.02 26.33 -0.43
C ARG A 233 5.55 25.80 0.91
N GLU A 234 6.81 26.09 1.27
CA GLU A 234 7.39 25.61 2.52
C GLU A 234 6.85 26.35 3.76
N SER A 235 6.60 27.66 3.66
CA SER A 235 5.98 28.46 4.73
C SER A 235 4.55 28.01 4.98
N ILE A 236 3.77 27.78 3.92
CA ILE A 236 2.39 27.29 4.00
C ILE A 236 2.34 25.91 4.68
N ILE A 237 3.26 25.00 4.33
CA ILE A 237 3.36 23.68 4.96
C ILE A 237 3.77 23.77 6.45
N LEU A 238 4.64 24.72 6.82
CA LEU A 238 5.09 24.91 8.20
C LEU A 238 3.95 25.40 9.10
N ASP A 239 3.18 26.38 8.63
CA ASP A 239 2.02 26.89 9.36
C ASP A 239 0.91 25.84 9.46
N LEU A 240 0.68 25.06 8.41
CA LEU A 240 -0.28 23.95 8.44
C LEU A 240 0.12 22.83 9.41
N LYS A 241 1.41 22.57 9.63
CA LYS A 241 1.86 21.62 10.67
C LYS A 241 1.62 22.12 12.09
N LYS A 242 1.50 23.43 12.28
CA LYS A 242 1.07 24.06 13.53
C LYS A 242 -0.44 23.87 13.70
N ASP A 243 -1.20 24.09 12.64
CA ASP A 243 -2.65 23.93 12.65
C ASP A 243 -3.10 22.47 12.73
N ILE A 244 -2.41 21.50 12.13
CA ILE A 244 -2.69 20.06 12.33
C ILE A 244 -2.35 19.64 13.76
N ARG A 245 -1.32 20.24 14.37
CA ARG A 245 -1.07 20.08 15.81
C ARG A 245 -2.22 20.65 16.63
N ASP A 246 -2.80 21.76 16.19
CA ASP A 246 -3.94 22.39 16.84
C ASP A 246 -5.27 21.68 16.53
N ILE A 247 -5.44 21.02 15.38
CA ILE A 247 -6.56 20.12 15.06
C ILE A 247 -6.47 18.84 15.89
N LYS A 248 -5.25 18.30 16.07
CA LYS A 248 -4.99 17.19 17.01
C LYS A 248 -5.29 17.56 18.47
N LYS A 249 -5.17 18.85 18.82
CA LYS A 249 -5.57 19.39 20.14
C LYS A 249 -7.06 19.77 20.20
N ALA A 250 -7.65 20.18 19.08
CA ALA A 250 -9.05 20.61 18.92
C ALA A 250 -9.96 19.44 18.54
N VAL A 251 -9.82 18.31 19.25
CA VAL A 251 -10.87 17.28 19.34
C VAL A 251 -12.14 17.86 20.03
N ALA A 252 -12.08 19.10 20.55
CA ALA A 252 -13.23 19.91 20.88
C ALA A 252 -13.39 21.06 19.85
N TRP A 253 -14.61 21.15 19.34
CA TRP A 253 -15.13 21.81 18.14
C TRP A 253 -14.95 23.34 17.98
N GLU A 254 -14.17 24.03 18.82
CA GLU A 254 -14.26 25.51 18.92
C GLU A 254 -13.32 26.33 18.01
N ARG A 255 -12.53 25.74 17.11
CA ARG A 255 -11.53 26.50 16.34
C ARG A 255 -11.59 26.40 14.81
N LEU A 256 -12.71 25.96 14.23
CA LEU A 256 -12.95 26.02 12.77
C LEU A 256 -12.98 27.45 12.20
N VAL A 257 -13.31 28.45 13.02
CA VAL A 257 -13.23 29.88 12.65
C VAL A 257 -11.80 30.32 12.35
N SER A 258 -10.80 29.67 12.95
CA SER A 258 -9.38 30.00 12.76
C SER A 258 -8.90 29.72 11.34
N ILE A 259 -9.29 28.59 10.73
CA ILE A 259 -8.82 28.18 9.40
C ILE A 259 -9.40 29.09 8.30
N LYS A 260 -10.68 29.49 8.41
CA LYS A 260 -11.29 30.49 7.51
C LYS A 260 -10.67 31.88 7.66
N LYS A 261 -10.40 32.33 8.90
CA LYS A 261 -9.68 33.60 9.15
C LYS A 261 -8.24 33.54 8.63
N PHE A 262 -7.61 32.38 8.69
CA PHE A 262 -6.24 32.12 8.26
C PHE A 262 -6.12 32.08 6.73
N ALA A 263 -7.05 31.40 6.04
CA ALA A 263 -7.18 31.45 4.58
C ALA A 263 -7.38 32.89 4.08
N LYS A 264 -8.23 33.68 4.76
CA LYS A 264 -8.38 35.12 4.46
C LYS A 264 -7.09 35.93 4.68
N LYS A 265 -6.31 35.61 5.71
CA LYS A 265 -5.08 36.35 6.08
C LYS A 265 -3.88 36.04 5.17
N ILE A 266 -3.76 34.82 4.65
CA ILE A 266 -2.62 34.41 3.79
C ILE A 266 -2.91 34.61 2.29
N ILE A 267 -4.17 34.46 1.88
CA ILE A 267 -4.52 34.37 0.45
C ILE A 267 -5.03 35.72 -0.08
N GLY A 268 -5.37 36.68 0.78
CA GLY A 268 -5.83 38.01 0.35
C GLY A 268 -7.13 37.98 -0.47
N LEU A 269 -7.89 36.89 -0.41
CA LEU A 269 -9.20 36.78 -1.02
C LEU A 269 -10.20 37.60 -0.20
N LYS A 270 -10.74 38.67 -0.81
CA LYS A 270 -11.87 39.44 -0.29
C LYS A 270 -13.10 38.54 -0.16
#